data_AF-A0A3D0FP01-F1
#
_entry.id   AF-A0A3D0FP01-F1
#
_cell.length_a   1.000
_cell.length_b   1.000
_cell.length_c   1.000
_cell.angle_alpha   90.00
_cell.angle_beta   90.00
_cell.angle_gamma   90.00
#
_symmetry.space_group_name_H-M   'P 1'
#
loop_
_entity.id
_entity.type
_entity.pdbx_description
1 polymer ?
#
loop_
_entity_poly.entity_id
_entity_poly.type
_entity_poly.pdbx_seq_one_letter_code
_entity_poly.pdbx_strand_id
1 'polypeptide(L)'
;MKKILAILIACVATIGYLSAQTLNIRVDNVTYLFPATQTGVMPYSDGTTLEVMGKSFALTDIDEMYVDQTAVTDNAVDVVFDGSSSALTVAGNVAKHLTISHNGAHVSVVQGSDLAQEITYTLSGTSSDGEFYTEGAYKTTLQLNALTLTNSTPVYSGAAIHVQNSKRINVKLNEGTISTLTDAATGSQKGCLYAKGHIEFKQKGTLNVYGNKKHAIKAGEYISVKNATINVLSAAGDGINCEQYFLMESGNVNISGVSDDGIQCDIEDTTVGSTGQTTDHEDEDSGNMYISGGTISISVTALAAKGIKA
;
A
#
# COMPACT_ATOMS: atom_id res chain seq x y z
N MET A 1 -49.65 -42.48 48.85
CA MET A 1 -48.97 -42.68 47.56
C MET A 1 -49.22 -41.49 46.66
N LYS A 2 -48.18 -40.75 46.29
CA LYS A 2 -47.94 -40.10 44.97
C LYS A 2 -46.80 -39.11 45.16
N LYS A 3 -45.61 -39.55 44.74
CA LYS A 3 -44.42 -38.69 44.60
C LYS A 3 -44.64 -37.84 43.35
N ILE A 4 -44.68 -36.53 43.49
CA ILE A 4 -44.64 -35.61 42.35
C ILE A 4 -43.19 -35.15 42.20
N LEU A 5 -42.54 -35.69 41.18
CA LEU A 5 -41.20 -35.36 40.74
C LEU A 5 -41.30 -34.08 39.90
N ALA A 6 -40.75 -32.97 40.40
CA ALA A 6 -40.59 -31.75 39.59
C ALA A 6 -39.30 -31.89 38.76
N ILE A 7 -39.44 -32.03 37.44
CA ILE A 7 -38.33 -32.01 36.50
C ILE A 7 -38.11 -30.57 36.05
N LEU A 8 -36.90 -30.09 36.31
CA LEU A 8 -36.32 -28.83 35.87
C LEU A 8 -36.08 -28.88 34.35
N ILE A 9 -36.71 -28.00 33.56
CA ILE A 9 -36.32 -27.77 32.15
C ILE A 9 -35.43 -26.53 32.14
N ALA A 10 -34.13 -26.75 32.06
CA ALA A 10 -33.17 -25.71 31.70
C ALA A 10 -33.20 -25.55 30.17
N CYS A 11 -33.80 -24.46 29.69
CA CYS A 11 -33.63 -24.03 28.30
C CYS A 11 -32.18 -23.54 28.11
N VAL A 12 -31.31 -24.45 27.67
CA VAL A 12 -30.01 -24.06 27.08
C VAL A 12 -30.31 -23.44 25.72
N ALA A 13 -30.33 -22.11 25.66
CA ALA A 13 -30.27 -21.39 24.41
C ALA A 13 -28.89 -21.66 23.78
N THR A 14 -28.83 -22.59 22.84
CA THR A 14 -27.68 -22.71 21.94
C THR A 14 -27.66 -21.45 21.10
N ILE A 15 -26.81 -20.49 21.47
CA ILE A 15 -26.43 -19.38 20.60
C ILE A 15 -25.77 -20.04 19.39
N GLY A 16 -26.50 -20.13 18.27
CA GLY A 16 -25.92 -20.55 17.01
C GLY A 16 -24.83 -19.56 16.66
N TYR A 17 -23.60 -20.04 16.53
CA TYR A 17 -22.53 -19.24 15.93
C TYR A 17 -22.94 -18.94 14.49
N LEU A 18 -23.34 -17.70 14.22
CA LEU A 18 -23.44 -17.22 12.84
C LEU A 18 -22.01 -17.15 12.30
N SER A 19 -21.60 -18.17 11.56
CA SER A 19 -20.37 -18.07 10.79
C SER A 19 -20.57 -17.03 9.69
N ALA A 20 -19.51 -16.30 9.34
CA ALA A 20 -19.53 -15.53 8.10
C ALA A 20 -19.89 -16.47 6.94
N GLN A 21 -20.54 -15.93 5.91
CA GLN A 21 -20.76 -16.62 4.65
C GLN A 21 -20.33 -15.65 3.55
N THR A 22 -19.36 -16.05 2.75
CA THR A 22 -18.77 -15.20 1.73
C THR A 22 -18.76 -15.94 0.41
N LEU A 23 -19.37 -15.34 -0.61
CA LEU A 23 -19.23 -15.79 -1.99
C LEU A 23 -17.89 -15.28 -2.51
N ASN A 24 -17.03 -16.21 -2.91
CA ASN A 24 -15.74 -15.94 -3.52
C ASN A 24 -15.84 -16.18 -5.03
N ILE A 25 -15.39 -15.22 -5.82
CA ILE A 25 -15.27 -15.35 -7.28
C ILE A 25 -13.80 -15.13 -7.63
N ARG A 26 -13.13 -16.15 -8.18
CA ARG A 26 -11.74 -16.07 -8.63
C ARG A 26 -11.68 -15.83 -10.13
N VAL A 27 -10.91 -14.81 -10.51
CA VAL A 27 -10.51 -14.48 -11.89
C VAL A 27 -9.00 -14.30 -11.88
N ASP A 28 -8.30 -15.17 -12.59
CA ASP A 28 -6.84 -15.31 -12.52
C ASP A 28 -6.36 -15.42 -11.06
N ASN A 29 -5.43 -14.53 -10.67
CA ASN A 29 -4.86 -14.46 -9.33
C ASN A 29 -5.68 -13.57 -8.36
N VAL A 30 -6.86 -13.11 -8.76
CA VAL A 30 -7.69 -12.21 -7.95
C VAL A 30 -8.93 -12.93 -7.46
N THR A 31 -9.12 -12.99 -6.14
CA THR A 31 -10.34 -13.48 -5.51
C THR A 31 -11.16 -12.29 -4.98
N TYR A 32 -12.39 -12.17 -5.44
CA TYR A 32 -13.34 -11.15 -4.97
C TYR A 32 -14.26 -11.75 -3.91
N LEU A 33 -14.32 -11.09 -2.74
CA LEU A 33 -14.99 -11.59 -1.55
C LEU A 33 -16.30 -10.81 -1.34
N PHE A 34 -17.43 -11.46 -1.58
CA PHE A 34 -18.77 -10.88 -1.44
C PHE A 34 -19.47 -11.45 -0.20
N PRO A 35 -19.46 -10.76 0.95
CA PRO A 35 -20.08 -11.26 2.16
C PRO A 35 -21.61 -11.28 2.01
N ALA A 36 -22.26 -12.36 2.45
CA ALA A 36 -23.71 -12.55 2.34
C ALA A 36 -24.53 -11.46 3.06
N THR A 37 -23.94 -10.77 4.05
CA THR A 37 -24.55 -9.63 4.75
C THR A 37 -24.68 -8.37 3.88
N GLN A 38 -23.94 -8.28 2.78
CA GLN A 38 -23.95 -7.14 1.86
C GLN A 38 -24.42 -7.54 0.46
N THR A 39 -24.29 -8.83 0.13
CA THR A 39 -24.64 -9.36 -1.20
C THR A 39 -26.15 -9.34 -1.37
N GLY A 40 -26.63 -8.56 -2.34
CA GLY A 40 -28.04 -8.50 -2.71
C GLY A 40 -28.39 -9.44 -3.86
N VAL A 41 -29.27 -8.98 -4.74
CA VAL A 41 -29.55 -9.68 -6.00
C VAL A 41 -28.27 -9.70 -6.84
N MET A 42 -27.99 -10.85 -7.46
CA MET A 42 -26.87 -11.04 -8.39
C MET A 42 -27.44 -11.28 -9.80
N PRO A 43 -27.64 -10.23 -10.60
CA PRO A 43 -28.17 -10.36 -11.95
C PRO A 43 -27.32 -11.27 -12.82
N TYR A 44 -27.98 -12.16 -13.54
CA TYR A 44 -27.39 -12.93 -14.62
C TYR A 44 -28.01 -12.46 -15.93
N SER A 45 -27.19 -11.95 -16.84
CA SER A 45 -27.65 -11.36 -18.10
C SER A 45 -27.05 -12.08 -19.30
N ASP A 46 -27.89 -12.26 -20.32
CA ASP A 46 -27.52 -12.71 -21.67
C ASP A 46 -26.75 -14.03 -21.76
N GLY A 47 -26.79 -14.85 -20.72
CA GLY A 47 -26.11 -16.13 -20.70
C GLY A 47 -24.59 -16.05 -20.47
N THR A 48 -24.04 -14.86 -20.24
CA THR A 48 -22.58 -14.60 -20.33
C THR A 48 -22.02 -13.76 -19.20
N THR A 49 -22.85 -12.98 -18.50
CA THR A 49 -22.38 -12.02 -17.50
C THR A 49 -23.08 -12.23 -16.16
N LEU A 50 -22.29 -12.29 -15.09
CA LEU A 50 -22.75 -12.26 -13.71
C LEU A 50 -22.39 -10.91 -13.09
N GLU A 51 -23.37 -10.23 -12.50
CA GLU A 51 -23.10 -9.00 -11.72
C GLU A 51 -23.27 -9.27 -10.22
N VAL A 52 -22.27 -8.90 -9.42
CA VAL A 52 -22.29 -8.99 -7.97
C VAL A 52 -21.88 -7.66 -7.36
N MET A 53 -22.75 -7.06 -6.56
CA MET A 53 -22.54 -5.74 -5.95
C MET A 53 -22.14 -4.63 -6.95
N GLY A 54 -22.64 -4.72 -8.19
CA GLY A 54 -22.34 -3.77 -9.27
C GLY A 54 -21.01 -4.02 -9.99
N LYS A 55 -20.26 -5.08 -9.65
CA LYS A 55 -19.13 -5.54 -10.46
C LYS A 55 -19.60 -6.61 -11.44
N SER A 56 -19.33 -6.40 -12.72
CA SER A 56 -19.62 -7.36 -13.77
C SER A 56 -18.45 -8.33 -13.96
N PHE A 57 -18.79 -9.62 -14.11
CA PHE A 57 -17.88 -10.70 -14.43
C PHE A 57 -18.35 -11.38 -15.71
N ALA A 58 -17.48 -11.48 -16.71
CA ALA A 58 -17.72 -12.38 -17.83
C ALA A 58 -17.53 -13.82 -17.33
N LEU A 59 -18.50 -14.70 -17.58
CA LEU A 59 -18.43 -16.09 -17.12
C LEU A 59 -17.24 -16.85 -17.72
N THR A 60 -16.73 -16.42 -18.87
CA THR A 60 -15.54 -17.00 -19.50
C THR A 60 -14.25 -16.74 -18.75
N ASP A 61 -14.23 -15.73 -17.89
CA ASP A 61 -13.04 -15.28 -17.17
C ASP A 61 -13.01 -15.83 -15.73
N ILE A 62 -14.13 -16.41 -15.27
CA ILE A 62 -14.24 -16.97 -13.92
C ILE A 62 -13.58 -18.35 -13.88
N ASP A 63 -12.51 -18.47 -13.10
CA ASP A 63 -11.84 -19.75 -12.87
C ASP A 63 -12.58 -20.62 -11.84
N GLU A 64 -13.11 -19.98 -10.80
CA GLU A 64 -13.71 -20.68 -9.66
C GLU A 64 -14.72 -19.79 -8.92
N MET A 65 -15.79 -20.39 -8.43
CA MET A 65 -16.71 -19.78 -7.46
C MET A 65 -16.94 -20.74 -6.29
N TYR A 66 -16.84 -20.24 -5.06
CA TYR A 66 -17.07 -21.04 -3.87
C TYR A 66 -17.60 -20.19 -2.71
N VAL A 67 -18.22 -20.83 -1.72
CA VAL A 67 -18.70 -20.17 -0.52
C VAL A 67 -17.94 -20.72 0.68
N ASP A 68 -17.45 -19.82 1.54
CA ASP A 68 -16.75 -20.19 2.77
C ASP A 68 -17.14 -19.29 3.95
N GLN A 69 -16.39 -19.40 5.04
CA GLN A 69 -16.59 -18.64 6.27
C GLN A 69 -15.60 -17.48 6.43
N THR A 70 -14.98 -17.03 5.34
CA THR A 70 -14.00 -15.95 5.39
C THR A 70 -14.68 -14.64 5.77
N ALA A 71 -14.22 -14.01 6.86
CA ALA A 71 -14.69 -12.69 7.27
C ALA A 71 -14.10 -11.63 6.33
N VAL A 72 -14.96 -10.73 5.82
CA VAL A 72 -14.55 -9.67 4.89
C VAL A 72 -14.44 -8.35 5.63
N THR A 73 -13.27 -7.71 5.52
CA THR A 73 -13.10 -6.32 5.98
C THR A 73 -13.43 -5.39 4.83
N ASP A 74 -14.34 -4.44 5.05
CA ASP A 74 -14.72 -3.46 4.03
C ASP A 74 -13.53 -2.62 3.56
N ASN A 75 -13.53 -2.27 2.28
CA ASN A 75 -12.51 -1.44 1.65
C ASN A 75 -11.08 -2.02 1.73
N ALA A 76 -10.96 -3.34 1.93
CA ALA A 76 -9.69 -4.03 1.99
C ALA A 76 -9.32 -4.64 0.63
N VAL A 77 -8.04 -4.53 0.30
CA VAL A 77 -7.39 -5.28 -0.77
C VAL A 77 -6.11 -5.85 -0.20
N ASP A 78 -5.97 -7.17 -0.14
CA ASP A 78 -4.73 -7.80 0.30
C ASP A 78 -3.97 -8.32 -0.92
N VAL A 79 -2.65 -8.11 -0.94
CA VAL A 79 -1.74 -8.59 -1.97
C VAL A 79 -0.66 -9.40 -1.26
N VAL A 80 -0.57 -10.67 -1.63
CA VAL A 80 0.44 -11.61 -1.12
C VAL A 80 1.38 -11.94 -2.28
N PHE A 81 2.63 -11.51 -2.17
CA PHE A 81 3.68 -11.86 -3.12
C PHE A 81 4.27 -13.23 -2.77
N ASP A 82 4.43 -14.09 -3.77
CA ASP A 82 5.01 -15.43 -3.61
C ASP A 82 5.96 -15.74 -4.78
N GLY A 83 7.23 -15.41 -4.61
CA GLY A 83 8.25 -15.59 -5.64
C GLY A 83 7.98 -14.72 -6.87
N SER A 84 7.67 -15.35 -7.99
CA SER A 84 7.39 -14.68 -9.27
C SER A 84 5.90 -14.42 -9.53
N SER A 85 5.03 -14.71 -8.57
CA SER A 85 3.58 -14.47 -8.66
C SER A 85 3.06 -13.63 -7.49
N SER A 86 1.79 -13.27 -7.58
CA SER A 86 1.05 -12.61 -6.51
C SER A 86 -0.37 -13.16 -6.48
N ALA A 87 -0.99 -13.16 -5.31
CA ALA A 87 -2.41 -13.44 -5.12
C ALA A 87 -3.08 -12.24 -4.46
N LEU A 88 -4.28 -11.89 -4.93
CA LEU A 88 -5.04 -10.76 -4.43
C LEU A 88 -6.39 -11.20 -3.86
N THR A 89 -6.79 -10.60 -2.75
CA THR A 89 -8.17 -10.65 -2.23
C THR A 89 -8.76 -9.26 -2.20
N VAL A 90 -9.98 -9.10 -2.71
CA VAL A 90 -10.64 -7.80 -2.87
C VAL A 90 -12.01 -7.83 -2.21
N ALA A 91 -12.26 -6.90 -1.28
CA ALA A 91 -13.57 -6.74 -0.68
C ALA A 91 -14.61 -6.32 -1.73
N GLY A 92 -15.75 -7.03 -1.76
CA GLY A 92 -16.80 -6.85 -2.76
C GLY A 92 -17.37 -5.44 -2.83
N ASN A 93 -17.39 -4.72 -1.70
CA ASN A 93 -17.92 -3.36 -1.59
C ASN A 93 -17.10 -2.30 -2.37
N VAL A 94 -15.82 -2.58 -2.68
CA VAL A 94 -14.96 -1.71 -3.50
C VAL A 94 -14.64 -2.30 -4.88
N ALA A 95 -14.94 -3.58 -5.10
CA ALA A 95 -14.49 -4.33 -6.27
C ALA A 95 -14.89 -3.70 -7.62
N LYS A 96 -16.06 -3.05 -7.69
CA LYS A 96 -16.54 -2.36 -8.91
C LYS A 96 -15.75 -1.09 -9.26
N HIS A 97 -15.08 -0.50 -8.27
CA HIS A 97 -14.30 0.73 -8.40
C HIS A 97 -12.83 0.45 -8.73
N LEU A 98 -12.46 -0.82 -8.96
CA LEU A 98 -11.07 -1.22 -9.15
C LEU A 98 -10.88 -1.95 -10.46
N THR A 99 -9.92 -1.47 -11.23
CA THR A 99 -9.32 -2.18 -12.36
C THR A 99 -7.99 -2.74 -11.90
N ILE A 100 -7.89 -4.07 -11.88
CA ILE A 100 -6.70 -4.79 -11.43
C ILE A 100 -6.05 -5.43 -12.65
N SER A 101 -4.74 -5.27 -12.78
CA SER A 101 -3.93 -5.98 -13.76
C SER A 101 -2.68 -6.53 -13.07
N HIS A 102 -2.15 -7.63 -13.60
CA HIS A 102 -0.91 -8.21 -13.10
C HIS A 102 -0.09 -8.82 -14.23
N ASN A 103 1.24 -8.82 -14.05
CA ASN A 103 2.19 -9.56 -14.87
C ASN A 103 3.15 -10.26 -13.91
N GLY A 104 2.89 -11.54 -13.63
CA GLY A 104 3.58 -12.26 -12.54
C GLY A 104 3.35 -11.59 -11.18
N ALA A 105 4.44 -11.15 -10.54
CA ALA A 105 4.42 -10.42 -9.28
C ALA A 105 4.40 -8.88 -9.47
N HIS A 106 4.22 -8.36 -10.69
CA HIS A 106 3.94 -6.94 -10.90
C HIS A 106 2.43 -6.74 -10.88
N VAL A 107 1.94 -6.00 -9.89
CA VAL A 107 0.52 -5.75 -9.62
C VAL A 107 0.22 -4.27 -9.85
N SER A 108 -0.84 -3.97 -10.60
CA SER A 108 -1.39 -2.63 -10.74
C SER A 108 -2.87 -2.60 -10.33
N VAL A 109 -3.21 -1.69 -9.42
CA VAL A 109 -4.58 -1.43 -8.97
C VAL A 109 -4.96 0.02 -9.25
N VAL A 110 -5.82 0.23 -10.24
CA VAL A 110 -6.32 1.55 -10.63
C VAL A 110 -7.69 1.80 -10.00
N GLN A 111 -7.82 2.89 -9.26
CA GLN A 111 -9.06 3.33 -8.65
C GLN A 111 -9.90 4.14 -9.65
N GLY A 112 -11.17 3.79 -9.78
CA GLY A 112 -12.17 4.58 -10.51
C GLY A 112 -12.36 5.96 -9.90
N SER A 113 -12.71 6.93 -10.75
CA SER A 113 -12.96 8.32 -10.34
C SER A 113 -14.19 8.49 -9.45
N ASP A 114 -15.05 7.48 -9.38
CA ASP A 114 -16.25 7.41 -8.56
C ASP A 114 -16.00 6.79 -7.17
N LEU A 115 -14.77 6.36 -6.87
CA LEU A 115 -14.39 5.88 -5.54
C LEU A 115 -14.50 7.01 -4.51
N ALA A 116 -15.33 6.80 -3.49
CA ALA A 116 -15.58 7.78 -2.42
C ALA A 116 -15.10 7.31 -1.03
N GLN A 117 -14.37 6.19 -0.97
CA GLN A 117 -13.91 5.58 0.27
C GLN A 117 -12.41 5.28 0.19
N GLU A 118 -11.73 5.34 1.33
CA GLU A 118 -10.31 5.02 1.44
C GLU A 118 -10.13 3.50 1.42
N ILE A 119 -9.31 3.02 0.48
CA ILE A 119 -8.92 1.61 0.40
C ILE A 119 -7.70 1.39 1.30
N THR A 120 -7.69 0.25 1.98
CA THR A 120 -6.49 -0.27 2.65
C THR A 120 -5.91 -1.39 1.80
N TYR A 121 -4.71 -1.16 1.27
CA TYR A 121 -3.91 -2.18 0.61
C TYR A 121 -2.97 -2.83 1.62
N THR A 122 -3.20 -4.10 1.99
CA THR A 122 -2.26 -4.87 2.82
C THR A 122 -1.29 -5.59 1.90
N LEU A 123 0.00 -5.28 2.00
CA LEU A 123 1.05 -5.88 1.19
C LEU A 123 1.92 -6.79 2.06
N SER A 124 2.11 -8.04 1.63
CA SER A 124 2.86 -9.04 2.39
C SER A 124 3.53 -10.07 1.47
N GLY A 125 4.34 -10.95 2.06
CA GLY A 125 5.02 -12.01 1.31
C GLY A 125 6.35 -11.55 0.71
N THR A 126 6.84 -12.27 -0.30
CA THR A 126 8.18 -12.01 -0.88
C THR A 126 8.16 -12.14 -2.40
N SER A 127 8.78 -11.19 -3.09
CA SER A 127 9.12 -11.31 -4.50
C SER A 127 10.51 -10.73 -4.80
N SER A 128 11.26 -11.44 -5.65
CA SER A 128 12.54 -10.98 -6.20
C SER A 128 12.39 -10.13 -7.46
N ASP A 129 11.22 -10.14 -8.09
CA ASP A 129 10.89 -9.32 -9.25
C ASP A 129 9.39 -9.02 -9.28
N GLY A 130 9.01 -7.95 -8.58
CA GLY A 130 7.62 -7.52 -8.44
C GLY A 130 7.51 -6.04 -8.15
N GLU A 131 6.31 -5.51 -8.37
CA GLU A 131 5.97 -4.09 -8.20
C GLU A 131 4.55 -4.01 -7.65
N PHE A 132 4.30 -3.10 -6.70
CA PHE A 132 2.95 -2.67 -6.40
C PHE A 132 2.74 -1.25 -6.94
N TYR A 133 1.95 -1.15 -8.00
CA TYR A 133 1.53 0.11 -8.59
C TYR A 133 0.07 0.40 -8.22
N THR A 134 -0.24 1.63 -7.82
CA THR A 134 -1.63 2.07 -7.71
C THR A 134 -1.78 3.51 -8.19
N GLU A 135 -2.92 3.77 -8.83
CA GLU A 135 -3.29 5.09 -9.34
C GLU A 135 -4.71 5.41 -8.91
N GLY A 136 -5.00 6.68 -8.64
CA GLY A 136 -6.33 7.09 -8.22
C GLY A 136 -6.41 8.54 -7.75
N ALA A 137 -7.65 8.98 -7.51
CA ALA A 137 -7.94 10.34 -7.05
C ALA A 137 -8.37 10.42 -5.57
N TYR A 138 -8.46 9.29 -4.87
CA TYR A 138 -8.91 9.22 -3.47
C TYR A 138 -7.80 8.71 -2.55
N LYS A 139 -7.69 9.24 -1.32
CA LYS A 139 -6.67 8.81 -0.35
C LYS A 139 -6.61 7.29 -0.16
N THR A 140 -5.43 6.77 0.18
CA THR A 140 -5.22 5.33 0.40
C THR A 140 -4.38 5.05 1.64
N THR A 141 -4.55 3.85 2.21
CA THR A 141 -3.65 3.30 3.22
C THR A 141 -2.84 2.15 2.61
N LEU A 142 -1.53 2.17 2.79
CA LEU A 142 -0.63 1.05 2.52
C LEU A 142 -0.23 0.41 3.84
N GLN A 143 -0.59 -0.85 4.07
CA GLN A 143 -0.17 -1.60 5.25
C GLN A 143 0.90 -2.62 4.86
N LEU A 144 2.15 -2.35 5.23
CA LEU A 144 3.27 -3.25 4.95
C LEU A 144 3.39 -4.25 6.09
N ASN A 145 3.15 -5.53 5.78
CA ASN A 145 3.09 -6.62 6.75
C ASN A 145 4.10 -7.71 6.39
N ALA A 146 5.32 -7.59 6.91
CA ALA A 146 6.43 -8.49 6.62
C ALA A 146 6.68 -8.68 5.10
N LEU A 147 6.64 -7.58 4.34
CA LEU A 147 6.82 -7.57 2.89
C LEU A 147 8.31 -7.54 2.52
N THR A 148 8.77 -8.40 1.62
CA THR A 148 10.06 -8.24 0.93
C THR A 148 9.83 -8.13 -0.56
N LEU A 149 9.94 -6.92 -1.12
CA LEU A 149 9.59 -6.66 -2.51
C LEU A 149 10.77 -6.03 -3.25
N THR A 150 11.35 -6.80 -4.17
CA THR A 150 12.36 -6.31 -5.12
C THR A 150 11.73 -6.16 -6.49
N ASN A 151 11.87 -5.00 -7.11
CA ASN A 151 11.62 -4.81 -8.54
C ASN A 151 12.96 -4.89 -9.27
N SER A 152 13.15 -5.90 -10.13
CA SER A 152 14.37 -6.02 -10.95
C SER A 152 14.12 -5.63 -12.40
N THR A 153 12.90 -5.82 -12.88
CA THR A 153 12.44 -5.55 -14.24
C THR A 153 11.32 -4.50 -14.20
N PRO A 154 11.57 -3.25 -14.63
CA PRO A 154 10.52 -2.23 -14.69
C PRO A 154 9.35 -2.65 -15.59
N VAL A 155 8.15 -2.79 -15.01
CA VAL A 155 6.90 -3.06 -15.75
C VAL A 155 6.00 -1.84 -15.78
N TYR A 156 5.70 -1.23 -14.63
CA TYR A 156 4.88 -0.02 -14.57
C TYR A 156 5.74 1.22 -14.38
N SER A 157 6.66 1.20 -13.41
CA SER A 157 7.58 2.32 -13.17
C SER A 157 9.03 1.90 -12.94
N GLY A 158 9.24 0.76 -12.29
CA GLY A 158 10.55 0.34 -11.76
C GLY A 158 10.69 0.49 -10.25
N ALA A 159 9.76 1.16 -9.56
CA ALA A 159 9.72 1.23 -8.10
C ALA A 159 9.33 -0.13 -7.49
N ALA A 160 9.63 -0.35 -6.21
CA ALA A 160 8.99 -1.44 -5.48
C ALA A 160 7.52 -1.11 -5.20
N ILE A 161 7.25 0.13 -4.77
CA ILE A 161 5.91 0.64 -4.55
C ILE A 161 5.76 2.01 -5.23
N HIS A 162 4.78 2.13 -6.11
CA HIS A 162 4.50 3.36 -6.85
C HIS A 162 3.05 3.78 -6.68
N VAL A 163 2.82 4.97 -6.12
CA VAL A 163 1.49 5.51 -5.85
C VAL A 163 1.24 6.80 -6.64
N GLN A 164 0.60 6.68 -7.80
CA GLN A 164 0.16 7.84 -8.60
C GLN A 164 -1.16 8.41 -8.10
N ASN A 165 -1.08 9.07 -6.95
CA ASN A 165 -2.23 9.66 -6.29
C ASN A 165 -1.80 10.91 -5.52
N SER A 166 -2.37 12.06 -5.87
CA SER A 166 -2.08 13.36 -5.25
C SER A 166 -2.86 13.60 -3.94
N LYS A 167 -3.29 12.54 -3.25
CA LYS A 167 -3.94 12.60 -1.94
C LYS A 167 -3.05 11.98 -0.87
N ARG A 168 -3.53 12.01 0.38
CA ARG A 168 -2.87 11.37 1.51
C ARG A 168 -2.63 9.89 1.28
N ILE A 169 -1.37 9.48 1.42
CA ILE A 169 -0.95 8.08 1.45
C ILE A 169 -0.51 7.74 2.88
N ASN A 170 -1.34 6.99 3.60
CA ASN A 170 -1.06 6.59 4.97
C ASN A 170 -0.32 5.25 4.97
N VAL A 171 0.99 5.26 5.27
CA VAL A 171 1.84 4.07 5.24
C VAL A 171 1.97 3.51 6.67
N LYS A 172 1.33 2.37 6.90
CA LYS A 172 1.36 1.64 8.17
C LYS A 172 2.43 0.55 8.10
N LEU A 173 3.46 0.66 8.91
CA LEU A 173 4.45 -0.41 9.10
C LEU A 173 3.94 -1.33 10.21
N ASN A 174 3.46 -2.52 9.85
CA ASN A 174 2.78 -3.39 10.81
C ASN A 174 3.69 -3.70 12.01
N GLU A 175 3.15 -3.54 13.22
CA GLU A 175 3.92 -3.61 14.46
C GLU A 175 4.63 -4.96 14.61
N GLY A 176 5.91 -4.91 14.99
CA GLY A 176 6.73 -6.11 15.16
C GLY A 176 7.18 -6.78 13.86
N THR A 177 6.85 -6.23 12.69
CA THR A 177 7.29 -6.76 11.39
C THR A 177 8.40 -5.90 10.77
N ILE A 178 9.17 -6.52 9.88
CA ILE A 178 10.17 -5.87 9.05
C ILE A 178 9.73 -6.02 7.60
N SER A 179 9.59 -4.90 6.89
CA SER A 179 9.41 -4.89 5.44
C SER A 179 10.66 -4.35 4.76
N THR A 180 11.02 -4.89 3.61
CA THR A 180 12.17 -4.49 2.80
C THR A 180 11.73 -4.21 1.37
N LEU A 181 12.11 -3.05 0.84
CA LEU A 181 11.80 -2.60 -0.52
C LEU A 181 13.11 -2.35 -1.27
N THR A 182 13.18 -2.84 -2.51
CA THR A 182 14.31 -2.61 -3.43
C THR A 182 13.75 -2.30 -4.81
N ASP A 183 14.12 -1.17 -5.41
CA ASP A 183 13.67 -0.82 -6.75
C ASP A 183 14.66 -1.28 -7.83
N ALA A 184 14.23 -1.17 -9.09
CA ALA A 184 15.07 -1.47 -10.22
C ALA A 184 16.14 -0.38 -10.40
N ALA A 185 17.26 -0.71 -11.02
CA ALA A 185 18.29 0.29 -11.38
C ALA A 185 17.89 1.18 -12.57
N THR A 186 16.87 0.77 -13.33
CA THR A 186 16.33 1.47 -14.50
C THR A 186 14.82 1.68 -14.34
N GLY A 187 14.20 2.41 -15.26
CA GLY A 187 12.78 2.80 -15.18
C GLY A 187 12.58 4.31 -15.03
N SER A 188 11.34 4.69 -14.74
CA SER A 188 10.88 6.08 -14.60
C SER A 188 10.61 6.49 -13.15
N GLN A 189 10.81 5.57 -12.19
CA GLN A 189 10.61 5.81 -10.78
C GLN A 189 11.51 6.93 -10.25
N LYS A 190 10.94 7.74 -9.37
CA LYS A 190 11.65 8.81 -8.65
C LYS A 190 12.11 8.37 -7.27
N GLY A 191 11.58 7.25 -6.77
CA GLY A 191 12.12 6.56 -5.61
C GLY A 191 11.59 5.14 -5.49
N CYS A 192 12.20 4.34 -4.62
CA CYS A 192 11.83 2.94 -4.41
C CYS A 192 10.43 2.78 -3.79
N LEU A 193 10.13 3.65 -2.81
CA LEU A 193 8.77 3.96 -2.39
C LEU A 193 8.44 5.37 -2.87
N TYR A 194 7.54 5.48 -3.84
CA TYR A 194 7.12 6.75 -4.41
C TYR A 194 5.64 7.00 -4.20
N ALA A 195 5.30 8.22 -3.81
CA ALA A 195 3.93 8.74 -3.85
C ALA A 195 3.90 10.13 -4.49
N LYS A 196 2.90 10.36 -5.35
CA LYS A 196 2.66 11.70 -5.93
C LYS A 196 2.17 12.70 -4.88
N GLY A 197 1.31 12.27 -3.95
CA GLY A 197 0.89 13.07 -2.80
C GLY A 197 1.86 12.96 -1.63
N HIS A 198 1.37 13.24 -0.43
CA HIS A 198 2.14 13.11 0.81
C HIS A 198 2.11 11.70 1.40
N ILE A 199 3.16 11.37 2.14
CA ILE A 199 3.30 10.10 2.86
C ILE A 199 3.25 10.34 4.36
N GLU A 200 2.38 9.61 5.07
CA GLU A 200 2.34 9.59 6.53
C GLU A 200 2.73 8.20 7.05
N PHE A 201 3.95 8.06 7.58
CA PHE A 201 4.41 6.82 8.21
C PHE A 201 3.88 6.68 9.62
N LYS A 202 3.27 5.53 9.91
CA LYS A 202 2.68 5.19 11.20
C LYS A 202 2.99 3.76 11.62
N GLN A 203 2.71 3.48 12.89
CA GLN A 203 2.89 2.19 13.58
C GLN A 203 4.36 1.79 13.76
N LYS A 204 4.60 0.79 14.62
CA LYS A 204 5.92 0.41 15.17
C LYS A 204 6.63 -0.70 14.40
N GLY A 205 6.34 -0.86 13.11
CA GLY A 205 7.12 -1.72 12.24
C GLY A 205 8.42 -1.08 11.76
N THR A 206 9.23 -1.88 11.08
CA THR A 206 10.49 -1.45 10.45
C THR A 206 10.38 -1.53 8.93
N LEU A 207 10.87 -0.50 8.25
CA LEU A 207 11.01 -0.46 6.79
C LEU A 207 12.48 -0.31 6.42
N ASN A 208 13.01 -1.25 5.63
CA ASN A 208 14.31 -1.15 4.99
C ASN A 208 14.12 -0.78 3.52
N VAL A 209 14.92 0.15 2.99
CA VAL A 209 14.78 0.63 1.61
C VAL A 209 16.13 0.71 0.90
N TYR A 210 16.15 0.23 -0.34
CA TYR A 210 17.26 0.32 -1.29
C TYR A 210 16.78 1.03 -2.57
N GLY A 211 17.20 2.28 -2.76
CA GLY A 211 16.89 3.10 -3.94
C GLY A 211 18.00 3.04 -5.01
N ASN A 212 17.97 2.07 -5.90
CA ASN A 212 18.96 1.85 -6.94
C ASN A 212 18.86 2.83 -8.11
N LYS A 213 17.68 3.37 -8.42
CA LYS A 213 17.52 4.32 -9.54
C LYS A 213 17.76 5.78 -9.14
N LYS A 214 17.14 6.21 -8.05
CA LYS A 214 17.18 7.59 -7.55
C LYS A 214 17.04 7.60 -6.03
N HIS A 215 15.98 8.19 -5.48
CA HIS A 215 15.79 8.31 -4.04
C HIS A 215 15.34 6.98 -3.42
N ALA A 216 15.59 6.76 -2.13
CA ALA A 216 14.99 5.60 -1.47
C ALA A 216 13.48 5.82 -1.28
N ILE A 217 13.09 6.97 -0.73
CA ILE A 217 11.70 7.36 -0.51
C ILE A 217 11.47 8.74 -1.12
N LYS A 218 10.42 8.89 -1.95
CA LYS A 218 10.02 10.16 -2.54
C LYS A 218 8.52 10.42 -2.36
N ALA A 219 8.19 11.59 -1.82
CA ALA A 219 6.83 12.14 -1.86
C ALA A 219 6.80 13.41 -2.73
N GLY A 220 5.74 13.61 -3.51
CA GLY A 220 5.53 14.86 -4.24
C GLY A 220 5.09 16.00 -3.33
N GLU A 221 4.54 15.73 -2.15
CA GLU A 221 4.24 16.74 -1.14
C GLU A 221 5.13 16.51 0.08
N TYR A 222 4.55 16.48 1.29
CA TYR A 222 5.29 16.29 2.54
C TYR A 222 5.49 14.81 2.91
N ILE A 223 6.43 14.57 3.82
CA ILE A 223 6.58 13.29 4.52
C ILE A 223 6.44 13.52 6.02
N SER A 224 5.63 12.70 6.69
CA SER A 224 5.56 12.68 8.15
C SER A 224 5.89 11.30 8.73
N VAL A 225 6.56 11.28 9.89
CA VAL A 225 6.98 10.06 10.59
C VAL A 225 6.49 10.09 12.03
N LYS A 226 5.68 9.08 12.40
CA LYS A 226 5.17 8.89 13.75
C LYS A 226 5.20 7.41 14.15
N ASN A 227 6.04 7.07 15.12
CA ASN A 227 6.23 5.73 15.69
C ASN A 227 6.84 4.67 14.75
N ALA A 228 7.35 5.02 13.58
CA ALA A 228 7.94 4.09 12.61
C ALA A 228 9.48 4.00 12.72
N THR A 229 10.05 2.85 12.34
CA THR A 229 11.49 2.72 12.09
C THR A 229 11.75 2.64 10.59
N ILE A 230 12.49 3.60 10.03
CA ILE A 230 12.83 3.68 8.61
C ILE A 230 14.34 3.59 8.48
N ASN A 231 14.82 2.63 7.70
CA ASN A 231 16.23 2.42 7.41
C ASN A 231 16.45 2.56 5.90
N VAL A 232 17.10 3.64 5.49
CA VAL A 232 17.65 3.75 4.14
C VAL A 232 19.04 3.16 4.15
N LEU A 233 19.19 2.05 3.43
CA LEU A 233 20.43 1.27 3.40
C LEU A 233 21.30 1.60 2.19
N SER A 234 20.68 2.06 1.10
CA SER A 234 21.37 2.77 0.02
C SER A 234 20.40 3.60 -0.82
N ALA A 235 20.92 4.65 -1.46
CA ALA A 235 20.20 5.37 -2.51
C ALA A 235 21.18 5.94 -3.57
N ALA A 236 20.78 5.92 -4.84
CA ALA A 236 21.52 6.55 -5.94
C ALA A 236 21.32 8.08 -5.97
N GLY A 237 20.30 8.60 -5.30
CA GLY A 237 20.12 10.01 -4.95
C GLY A 237 19.94 10.16 -3.44
N ASP A 238 19.01 11.03 -3.04
CA ASP A 238 18.71 11.25 -1.62
C ASP A 238 18.15 10.01 -0.91
N GLY A 239 18.38 9.93 0.41
CA GLY A 239 17.71 8.91 1.21
C GLY A 239 16.20 9.13 1.26
N ILE A 240 15.79 10.32 1.70
CA ILE A 240 14.39 10.75 1.73
C ILE A 240 14.30 12.09 1.00
N ASN A 241 13.47 12.17 -0.03
CA ASN A 241 13.16 13.41 -0.74
C ASN A 241 11.66 13.74 -0.62
N CYS A 242 11.34 14.98 -0.27
CA CYS A 242 10.00 15.51 -0.29
C CYS A 242 10.01 16.97 -0.73
N GLU A 243 8.87 17.53 -1.09
CA GLU A 243 8.75 18.97 -1.35
C GLU A 243 8.41 19.67 -0.01
N GLN A 244 7.27 20.35 0.05
CA GLN A 244 6.68 21.08 1.18
C GLN A 244 7.41 20.98 2.54
N TYR A 245 7.38 19.82 3.20
CA TYR A 245 8.10 19.63 4.46
C TYR A 245 8.37 18.17 4.84
N PHE A 246 9.36 17.98 5.71
CA PHE A 246 9.54 16.76 6.49
C PHE A 246 9.14 16.99 7.95
N LEU A 247 8.27 16.14 8.49
CA LEU A 247 7.82 16.20 9.89
C LEU A 247 8.13 14.91 10.63
N MET A 248 8.86 14.98 11.73
CA MET A 248 9.11 13.84 12.61
C MET A 248 8.60 14.11 14.03
N GLU A 249 7.60 13.34 14.45
CA GLU A 249 7.05 13.41 15.80
C GLU A 249 7.63 12.33 16.72
N SER A 250 8.00 11.17 16.18
CA SER A 250 8.55 10.02 16.93
C SER A 250 9.05 8.94 15.98
N GLY A 251 9.77 7.94 16.49
CA GLY A 251 10.30 6.83 15.70
C GLY A 251 11.81 6.94 15.48
N ASN A 252 12.34 6.18 14.52
CA ASN A 252 13.76 6.19 14.17
C ASN A 252 13.91 6.30 12.65
N VAL A 253 14.77 7.20 12.19
CA VAL A 253 15.18 7.32 10.78
C VAL A 253 16.69 7.13 10.72
N ASN A 254 17.13 6.06 10.07
CA ASN A 254 18.54 5.73 9.89
C ASN A 254 18.86 5.78 8.40
N ILE A 255 19.83 6.59 8.00
CA ILE A 255 20.19 6.79 6.58
C ILE A 255 21.69 6.60 6.41
N SER A 256 22.05 5.74 5.46
CA SER A 256 23.43 5.47 5.06
C SER A 256 23.49 5.03 3.60
N GLY A 257 24.69 5.04 3.00
CA GLY A 257 24.89 4.53 1.65
C GLY A 257 24.17 5.33 0.56
N VAL A 258 23.85 6.59 0.82
CA VAL A 258 23.23 7.50 -0.16
C VAL A 258 24.31 8.21 -0.98
N SER A 259 24.01 8.47 -2.25
CA SER A 259 24.92 9.12 -3.20
C SER A 259 24.69 10.63 -3.31
N ASP A 260 23.68 11.14 -2.59
CA ASP A 260 23.35 12.56 -2.47
C ASP A 260 22.92 12.87 -1.02
N ASP A 261 21.93 13.73 -0.81
CA ASP A 261 21.54 14.18 0.53
C ASP A 261 20.90 13.07 1.38
N GLY A 262 21.04 13.16 2.71
CA GLY A 262 20.35 12.24 3.61
C GLY A 262 18.83 12.44 3.55
N ILE A 263 18.40 13.65 3.92
CA ILE A 263 17.03 14.13 3.76
C ILE A 263 17.05 15.44 2.99
N GLN A 264 16.35 15.49 1.87
CA GLN A 264 16.12 16.68 1.06
C GLN A 264 14.66 17.10 1.13
N CYS A 265 14.43 18.36 1.51
CA CYS A 265 13.12 19.01 1.38
C CYS A 265 13.26 20.14 0.37
N ASP A 266 12.47 20.11 -0.71
CA ASP A 266 12.42 21.14 -1.75
C ASP A 266 11.20 22.06 -1.57
N ILE A 267 11.23 23.27 -2.12
CA ILE A 267 10.01 24.08 -2.26
C ILE A 267 9.11 23.46 -3.34
N GLU A 268 7.78 23.49 -3.15
CA GLU A 268 6.84 23.07 -4.19
C GLU A 268 6.90 24.04 -5.39
N ASP A 269 7.19 23.55 -6.60
CA ASP A 269 7.13 24.36 -7.82
C ASP A 269 5.66 24.62 -8.18
N THR A 270 5.19 25.80 -7.76
CA THR A 270 3.81 26.27 -8.00
C THR A 270 3.50 26.56 -9.48
N THR A 271 4.50 26.56 -10.36
CA THR A 271 4.38 26.95 -11.78
C THR A 271 4.00 25.78 -12.69
N VAL A 272 4.49 24.57 -12.37
CA VAL A 272 4.16 23.33 -13.10
C VAL A 272 3.16 22.43 -12.35
N GLY A 273 2.75 22.84 -11.14
CA GLY A 273 2.06 21.99 -10.16
C GLY A 273 3.02 20.92 -9.61
N SER A 274 2.73 20.36 -8.42
CA SER A 274 3.56 19.30 -7.83
C SER A 274 3.63 18.07 -8.77
N THR A 275 4.66 18.06 -9.63
CA THR A 275 5.00 16.94 -10.50
C THR A 275 6.13 16.11 -9.89
N GLY A 276 6.68 16.47 -8.72
CA GLY A 276 7.90 15.85 -8.23
C GLY A 276 9.13 16.24 -9.06
N GLN A 277 9.09 17.36 -9.79
CA GLN A 277 10.11 17.72 -10.78
C GLN A 277 10.28 19.24 -10.80
N THR A 278 11.42 19.72 -10.32
CA THR A 278 11.86 21.10 -10.55
C THR A 278 13.10 21.01 -11.44
N THR A 279 13.16 21.81 -12.50
CA THR A 279 14.28 21.80 -13.46
C THR A 279 15.37 22.82 -13.10
N ASP A 280 15.07 23.76 -12.20
CA ASP A 280 15.90 24.94 -11.93
C ASP A 280 15.82 25.36 -10.44
N HIS A 281 16.11 24.46 -9.50
CA HIS A 281 16.33 24.88 -8.11
C HIS A 281 17.80 25.20 -7.87
N GLU A 282 18.05 26.44 -7.47
CA GLU A 282 19.34 26.89 -6.94
C GLU A 282 19.51 26.36 -5.51
N ASP A 283 20.71 26.45 -4.93
CA ASP A 283 21.03 25.92 -3.59
C ASP A 283 20.12 26.46 -2.45
N GLU A 284 19.32 27.49 -2.70
CA GLU A 284 18.47 28.20 -1.71
C GLU A 284 17.00 27.74 -1.69
N ASP A 285 16.54 26.89 -2.63
CA ASP A 285 15.13 26.51 -2.76
C ASP A 285 14.74 25.29 -1.90
N SER A 286 15.06 25.36 -0.61
CA SER A 286 14.78 24.29 0.36
C SER A 286 13.44 24.49 1.08
N GLY A 287 12.73 23.38 1.35
CA GLY A 287 11.44 23.30 2.03
C GLY A 287 11.56 23.56 3.54
N ASN A 288 10.85 22.80 4.37
CA ASN A 288 11.02 22.90 5.82
C ASN A 288 11.16 21.55 6.50
N MET A 289 11.87 21.52 7.62
CA MET A 289 11.95 20.35 8.49
C MET A 289 11.48 20.67 9.92
N TYR A 290 10.58 19.83 10.44
CA TYR A 290 10.03 19.93 11.79
C TYR A 290 10.32 18.65 12.57
N ILE A 291 11.13 18.73 13.63
CA ILE A 291 11.46 17.58 14.48
C ILE A 291 11.02 17.88 15.91
N SER A 292 9.99 17.17 16.39
CA SER A 292 9.49 17.29 17.76
C SER A 292 9.76 16.04 18.62
N GLY A 293 10.22 14.94 18.01
CA GLY A 293 10.63 13.74 18.73
C GLY A 293 11.21 12.64 17.83
N GLY A 294 11.72 11.57 18.46
CA GLY A 294 12.36 10.44 17.78
C GLY A 294 13.88 10.59 17.61
N THR A 295 14.48 9.72 16.79
CA THR A 295 15.92 9.68 16.52
C THR A 295 16.19 9.74 15.03
N ILE A 296 17.09 10.62 14.60
CA ILE A 296 17.61 10.67 13.23
C ILE A 296 19.11 10.39 13.28
N SER A 297 19.56 9.37 12.55
CA SER A 297 20.98 9.01 12.41
C SER A 297 21.34 8.95 10.93
N ILE A 298 22.19 9.87 10.47
CA ILE A 298 22.52 10.03 9.05
C ILE A 298 24.03 9.96 8.87
N SER A 299 24.47 9.11 7.94
CA SER A 299 25.86 8.99 7.49
C SER A 299 25.92 9.18 5.97
N VAL A 300 26.32 10.37 5.54
CA VAL A 300 26.49 10.74 4.13
C VAL A 300 27.97 10.89 3.83
N THR A 301 28.45 10.22 2.80
CA THR A 301 29.86 10.27 2.36
C THR A 301 30.03 10.80 0.94
N ALA A 302 28.92 11.12 0.26
CA ALA A 302 28.93 11.66 -1.09
C ALA A 302 29.52 13.08 -1.14
N LEU A 303 30.11 13.44 -2.27
CA LEU A 303 30.71 14.76 -2.47
C LEU A 303 29.61 15.84 -2.49
N ALA A 304 29.82 16.93 -1.76
CA ALA A 304 28.90 18.06 -1.63
C ALA A 304 27.53 17.77 -0.99
N ALA A 305 27.18 16.52 -0.74
CA ALA A 305 25.94 16.15 -0.07
C ALA A 305 25.89 16.60 1.41
N LYS A 306 24.68 16.79 1.90
CA LYS A 306 24.31 17.21 3.25
C LYS A 306 23.59 16.07 3.96
N GLY A 307 23.74 16.00 5.27
CA GLY A 307 22.91 15.10 6.07
C GLY A 307 21.44 15.48 5.96
N ILE A 308 21.16 16.78 6.07
CA ILE A 308 19.84 17.39 5.95
C ILE A 308 20.01 18.66 5.11
N LYS A 309 19.16 18.84 4.09
CA LYS A 309 19.00 20.09 3.35
C LYS A 309 17.50 20.41 3.30
N ALA A 310 17.13 21.47 4.02
CA ALA A 310 15.78 21.92 4.35
C ALA A 310 15.84 23.35 4.90
#